data_AF-A0A7V5A136-F1
#
_entry.id   AF-A0A7V5A136-F1
#
_cell.length_a   1.000
_cell.length_b   1.000
_cell.length_c   1.000
_cell.angle_alpha   90.00
_cell.angle_beta   90.00
_cell.angle_gamma   90.00
#
_symmetry.space_group_name_H-M   'P 1'
#
loop_
_entity.id
_entity.type
_entity.pdbx_description
1 polymer ?
#
loop_
_entity_poly.entity_id
_entity_poly.type
_entity_poly.pdbx_seq_one_letter_code
_entity_poly.pdbx_strand_id
1 'polypeptide(L)'
;MVYFGLLLLGVFLAYLALSLLGGGSFWFYKAFKKKEAKLGGGGTGEKPRTCPLCGHVLLKGQRVKSLLFRGGTEAGGVKEQVAHLLGCPFCYPPNREHKRVCPVCGSVLPPEGYLIARFFTRKGKKRKHVHVLGCTECRKKPPLRGRPPS
;
A
#
# COMPACT_ATOMS: atom_id res chain seq x y z
N MET A 1 64.53 29.59 0.65
CA MET A 1 64.18 28.42 -0.19
C MET A 1 63.73 27.20 0.61
N VAL A 2 64.38 26.86 1.73
CA VAL A 2 64.04 25.67 2.54
C VAL A 2 62.61 25.70 3.13
N TYR A 3 62.18 26.85 3.65
CA TYR A 3 60.82 27.02 4.19
C TYR A 3 59.72 26.87 3.13
N PHE A 4 59.99 27.28 1.89
CA PHE A 4 59.01 27.17 0.79
C PHE A 4 58.78 25.71 0.40
N GLY A 5 59.85 24.89 0.44
CA GLY A 5 59.75 23.44 0.24
C GLY A 5 58.96 22.74 1.34
N LEU A 6 59.16 23.12 2.62
CA LEU A 6 58.41 22.56 3.74
C LEU A 6 56.91 22.93 3.70
N LEU A 7 56.59 24.15 3.26
CA LEU A 7 55.20 24.61 3.10
C LEU A 7 54.46 23.81 2.01
N LEU A 8 55.10 23.60 0.85
CA LEU A 8 54.53 22.82 -0.24
C LEU A 8 54.36 21.33 0.13
N LEU A 9 55.35 20.75 0.82
CA LEU A 9 55.26 19.37 1.32
C LEU A 9 54.11 19.22 2.32
N GLY A 10 53.95 20.18 3.23
CA GLY A 10 52.86 20.19 4.20
C GLY A 10 51.48 20.27 3.55
N VAL A 11 51.30 21.15 2.56
CA VAL A 11 50.04 21.27 1.81
C VAL A 11 49.74 19.99 1.02
N PHE A 12 50.76 19.37 0.43
CA PHE A 12 50.62 18.12 -0.31
C PHE A 12 50.21 16.94 0.60
N LEU A 13 50.83 16.80 1.77
CA LEU A 13 50.47 15.78 2.75
C LEU A 13 49.07 16.01 3.34
N ALA A 14 48.69 17.26 3.60
CA ALA A 14 47.34 17.60 4.05
C ALA A 14 46.29 17.27 2.98
N TYR A 15 46.57 17.54 1.70
CA TYR A 15 45.70 17.18 0.58
C TYR A 15 45.55 15.67 0.43
N LEU A 16 46.65 14.90 0.52
CA LEU A 16 46.61 13.44 0.48
C LEU A 16 45.78 12.87 1.64
N ALA A 17 45.94 13.41 2.85
CA ALA A 17 45.14 13.00 4.00
C ALA A 17 43.65 13.32 3.80
N LEU A 18 43.30 14.52 3.33
CA LEU A 18 41.91 14.90 3.04
C LEU A 18 41.30 14.03 1.93
N SER A 19 42.09 13.67 0.92
CA SER A 19 41.63 12.84 -0.18
C SER A 19 41.43 11.37 0.23
N LEU A 20 42.26 10.85 1.14
CA LEU A 20 42.12 9.50 1.71
C LEU A 20 40.93 9.41 2.69
N LEU A 21 40.69 10.45 3.50
CA LEU A 21 39.53 10.50 4.41
C LEU A 21 38.21 10.85 3.68
N GLY A 22 38.23 11.75 2.70
CA GLY A 22 37.03 12.20 1.97
C GLY A 22 36.56 11.24 0.86
N GLY A 23 37.48 10.50 0.25
CA GLY A 23 37.17 9.54 -0.83
C GLY A 23 36.34 8.33 -0.38
N GLY A 24 36.45 7.94 0.90
CA GLY A 24 35.66 6.84 1.48
C GLY A 24 34.21 7.23 1.79
N SER A 25 33.95 8.50 2.09
CA SER A 25 32.62 8.94 2.53
C SER A 25 31.61 9.05 1.39
N PHE A 26 32.00 9.43 0.17
CA PHE A 26 31.02 9.60 -0.92
C PHE A 26 30.37 8.26 -1.35
N TRP A 27 31.13 7.17 -1.30
CA TRP A 27 30.60 5.83 -1.58
C TRP A 27 29.72 5.31 -0.42
N PHE A 28 30.12 5.61 0.82
CA PHE A 28 29.38 5.21 2.03
C PHE A 28 28.05 5.96 2.21
N TYR A 29 28.00 7.28 1.92
CA TYR A 29 26.75 8.06 1.96
C TYR A 29 25.71 7.57 0.93
N LYS A 30 26.15 7.14 -0.25
CA LYS A 30 25.25 6.58 -1.28
C LYS A 30 24.69 5.20 -0.89
N ALA A 31 25.43 4.43 -0.11
CA ALA A 31 24.99 3.14 0.41
C ALA A 31 23.93 3.27 1.51
N PHE A 32 24.04 4.29 2.38
CA PHE A 32 23.07 4.49 3.47
C PHE A 32 21.70 4.99 2.99
N LYS A 33 21.65 5.92 2.02
CA LYS A 33 20.35 6.39 1.47
C LYS A 33 19.55 5.29 0.74
N LYS A 34 20.23 4.21 0.31
CA LYS A 34 19.60 3.03 -0.32
C LYS A 34 19.00 2.04 0.69
N LYS A 35 19.37 2.12 1.97
CA LYS A 35 18.86 1.21 3.02
C LYS A 35 17.46 1.60 3.52
N GLU A 36 17.13 2.89 3.58
CA GLU A 36 15.77 3.32 3.97
C GLU A 36 14.72 2.96 2.92
N ALA A 37 15.08 2.95 1.63
CA ALA A 37 14.21 2.43 0.58
C ALA A 37 14.05 0.89 0.59
N LYS A 38 14.93 0.16 1.28
CA LYS A 38 14.93 -1.32 1.30
C LYS A 38 14.30 -1.94 2.54
N LEU A 39 14.09 -1.19 3.62
CA LEU A 39 13.37 -1.69 4.82
C LEU A 39 11.85 -1.83 4.61
N GLY A 40 11.30 -1.37 3.48
CA GLY A 40 9.94 -1.67 3.03
C GLY A 40 9.81 -2.82 2.02
N GLY A 41 10.92 -3.50 1.67
CA GLY A 41 11.00 -4.36 0.48
C GLY A 41 11.19 -5.85 0.73
N GLY A 42 10.82 -6.37 1.90
CA GLY A 42 10.99 -7.78 2.25
C GLY A 42 9.72 -8.60 2.06
N GLY A 43 9.48 -9.14 0.87
CA GLY A 43 8.61 -10.33 0.68
C GLY A 43 7.67 -10.27 -0.52
N THR A 44 8.09 -10.88 -1.63
CA THR A 44 7.36 -11.11 -2.88
C THR A 44 6.88 -9.82 -3.57
N GLY A 45 6.95 -9.74 -4.90
CA GLY A 45 6.47 -8.59 -5.69
C GLY A 45 4.95 -8.43 -5.65
N GLU A 46 4.37 -8.23 -4.46
CA GLU A 46 2.98 -7.88 -4.26
C GLU A 46 2.84 -6.38 -4.44
N LYS A 47 2.07 -5.99 -5.45
CA LYS A 47 1.69 -4.60 -5.71
C LYS A 47 1.12 -3.99 -4.41
N PRO A 48 1.41 -2.70 -4.12
CA PRO A 48 0.85 -2.02 -2.95
C PRO A 48 -0.67 -2.19 -2.96
N ARG A 49 -1.21 -2.74 -1.87
CA ARG A 49 -2.64 -2.99 -1.74
C ARG A 49 -3.29 -1.72 -1.23
N THR A 50 -4.26 -1.18 -1.95
CA THR A 50 -5.01 0.02 -1.52
C THR A 50 -6.33 -0.38 -0.89
N CYS A 51 -6.79 0.43 0.07
CA CYS A 51 -8.12 0.25 0.63
C CYS A 51 -9.18 0.65 -0.41
N PRO A 52 -10.14 -0.22 -0.76
CA PRO A 52 -11.17 0.11 -1.74
C PRO A 52 -12.19 1.15 -1.25
N LEU A 53 -12.17 1.51 0.03
CA LEU A 53 -13.11 2.45 0.66
C LEU A 53 -12.54 3.86 0.77
N CYS A 54 -11.32 4.01 1.30
CA CYS A 54 -10.71 5.32 1.55
C CYS A 54 -9.48 5.59 0.66
N GLY A 55 -9.06 4.65 -0.17
CA GLY A 55 -7.89 4.78 -1.04
C GLY A 55 -6.53 4.66 -0.34
N HIS A 56 -6.49 4.60 1.00
CA HIS A 56 -5.23 4.55 1.73
C HIS A 56 -4.40 3.30 1.38
N VAL A 57 -3.09 3.49 1.21
CA VAL A 57 -2.14 2.41 0.88
C VAL A 57 -1.89 1.56 2.14
N LEU A 58 -2.13 0.26 2.04
CA LEU A 58 -1.95 -0.69 3.15
C LEU A 58 -0.54 -1.26 3.14
N LEU A 59 0.14 -1.11 4.27
CA LEU A 59 1.45 -1.72 4.51
C LEU A 59 1.33 -3.23 4.75
N LYS A 60 2.46 -3.92 4.71
CA LYS A 60 2.52 -5.36 4.96
C LYS A 60 1.96 -5.67 6.36
N GLY A 61 0.99 -6.58 6.44
CA GLY A 61 0.29 -6.94 7.69
C GLY A 61 -1.02 -6.16 7.91
N GLN A 62 -1.17 -4.97 7.34
CA GLN A 62 -2.44 -4.24 7.38
C GLN A 62 -3.44 -4.86 6.40
N ARG A 63 -4.66 -5.11 6.86
CA ARG A 63 -5.72 -5.75 6.07
C ARG A 63 -7.04 -5.02 6.24
N VAL A 64 -7.86 -5.10 5.21
CA VAL A 64 -9.25 -4.64 5.27
C VAL A 64 -10.03 -5.62 6.15
N LYS A 65 -10.74 -5.09 7.15
CA LYS A 65 -11.68 -5.87 7.96
C LYS A 65 -12.85 -6.30 7.07
N SER A 66 -13.03 -7.61 6.94
CA SER A 66 -14.04 -8.21 6.09
C SER A 66 -14.78 -9.32 6.84
N LEU A 67 -16.09 -9.37 6.68
CA LEU A 67 -16.95 -10.46 7.16
C LEU A 67 -17.20 -11.41 5.98
N LEU A 68 -16.69 -12.64 6.06
CA LEU A 68 -16.98 -13.68 5.08
C LEU A 68 -18.14 -14.53 5.61
N PHE A 69 -19.19 -14.64 4.81
CA PHE A 69 -20.32 -15.49 5.15
C PHE A 69 -19.97 -16.95 4.87
N ARG A 70 -20.37 -17.83 5.80
CA ARG A 70 -20.34 -19.27 5.59
C ARG A 70 -21.43 -19.63 4.58
N GLY A 71 -21.15 -20.63 3.75
CA GLY A 71 -21.98 -20.94 2.59
C GLY A 71 -21.46 -20.26 1.33
N GLY A 72 -21.87 -20.81 0.18
CA GLY A 72 -21.32 -20.43 -1.11
C GLY A 72 -21.55 -21.50 -2.17
N THR A 73 -21.51 -21.09 -3.42
CA THR A 73 -21.57 -21.99 -4.57
C THR A 73 -20.18 -22.54 -4.85
N GLU A 74 -20.05 -23.86 -4.92
CA GLU A 74 -18.85 -24.54 -5.38
C GLU A 74 -19.09 -25.11 -6.77
N ALA A 75 -18.39 -24.60 -7.78
CA ALA A 75 -18.47 -25.09 -9.15
C ALA A 75 -17.06 -25.13 -9.75
N GLY A 76 -16.71 -26.24 -10.43
CA GLY A 76 -15.43 -26.36 -11.14
C GLY A 76 -14.18 -26.14 -10.26
N GLY A 77 -14.24 -26.49 -8.97
CA GLY A 77 -13.13 -26.29 -8.03
C GLY A 77 -12.94 -24.83 -7.56
N VAL A 78 -13.89 -23.94 -7.88
CA VAL A 78 -13.96 -22.57 -7.37
C VAL A 78 -15.11 -22.46 -6.37
N LYS A 79 -14.80 -22.02 -5.16
CA LYS A 79 -15.76 -21.69 -4.11
C LYS A 79 -15.98 -20.18 -4.10
N GLU A 80 -17.21 -19.77 -4.38
CA GLU A 80 -17.68 -18.40 -4.33
C GLU A 80 -18.39 -18.15 -3.00
N GLN A 81 -18.00 -17.10 -2.28
CA GLN A 81 -18.63 -16.71 -1.03
C GLN A 81 -19.00 -15.22 -1.06
N VAL A 82 -20.06 -14.85 -0.37
CA VAL A 82 -20.37 -13.43 -0.16
C VAL A 82 -19.50 -12.90 0.98
N ALA A 83 -18.97 -11.69 0.81
CA ALA A 83 -18.20 -10.99 1.81
C ALA A 83 -18.68 -9.54 1.95
N HIS A 84 -18.74 -9.05 3.18
CA HIS A 84 -18.92 -7.63 3.47
C HIS A 84 -17.57 -7.01 3.85
N LEU A 85 -17.18 -5.93 3.17
CA LEU A 85 -15.95 -5.19 3.46
C LEU A 85 -16.32 -3.94 4.27
N LEU A 86 -15.77 -3.83 5.48
CA LEU A 86 -16.10 -2.77 6.44
C LEU A 86 -15.16 -1.55 6.31
N GLY A 87 -13.86 -1.81 6.16
CA GLY A 87 -12.82 -0.78 6.13
C GLY A 87 -11.43 -1.27 6.47
N CYS A 88 -10.42 -0.44 6.22
CA CYS A 88 -9.08 -0.65 6.74
C CYS A 88 -8.93 -0.05 8.15
N PRO A 89 -7.80 -0.27 8.84
CA PRO A 89 -7.56 0.28 10.18
C PRO A 89 -7.64 1.82 10.25
N PHE A 90 -7.46 2.52 9.13
CA PHE A 90 -7.52 3.98 9.07
C PHE A 90 -8.92 4.56 8.89
N CYS A 91 -9.85 3.81 8.27
CA CYS A 91 -11.22 4.28 8.02
C CYS A 91 -12.28 3.49 8.80
N TYR A 92 -11.87 2.53 9.63
CA TYR A 92 -12.74 1.73 10.48
C TYR A 92 -12.18 1.67 11.91
N PRO A 93 -12.92 2.12 12.94
CA PRO A 93 -14.31 2.63 12.90
C PRO A 93 -14.46 3.93 12.07
N PRO A 94 -15.69 4.26 11.62
CA PRO A 94 -15.93 5.41 10.75
C PRO A 94 -15.46 6.72 11.42
N ASN A 95 -14.64 7.48 10.69
CA ASN A 95 -14.12 8.78 11.12
C ASN A 95 -14.39 9.85 10.05
N ARG A 96 -14.15 11.12 10.42
CA ARG A 96 -14.32 12.26 9.51
C ARG A 96 -13.11 12.49 8.60
N GLU A 97 -11.94 12.03 9.02
CA GLU A 97 -10.66 12.19 8.31
C GLU A 97 -10.58 11.32 7.06
N HIS A 98 -10.98 10.05 7.15
CA HIS A 98 -10.92 9.09 6.06
C HIS A 98 -12.32 8.72 5.60
N LYS A 99 -12.90 9.57 4.75
CA LYS A 99 -14.21 9.33 4.12
C LYS A 99 -14.19 7.98 3.40
N ARG A 100 -15.23 7.18 3.68
CA ARG A 100 -15.45 5.90 3.00
C ARG A 100 -16.34 6.14 1.79
N VAL A 101 -15.79 5.90 0.61
CA VAL A 101 -16.46 6.13 -0.67
C VAL A 101 -16.68 4.79 -1.37
N CYS A 102 -17.85 4.60 -1.98
CA CYS A 102 -18.10 3.42 -2.78
C CYS A 102 -17.35 3.53 -4.12
N PRO A 103 -16.51 2.54 -4.49
CA PRO A 103 -15.81 2.57 -5.77
C PRO A 103 -16.75 2.34 -6.98
N VAL A 104 -17.99 1.90 -6.75
CA VAL A 104 -18.97 1.61 -7.81
C VAL A 104 -19.87 2.81 -8.12
N CYS A 105 -20.41 3.48 -7.09
CA CYS A 105 -21.33 4.62 -7.28
C CYS A 105 -20.75 5.98 -6.88
N GLY A 106 -19.55 6.03 -6.29
CA GLY A 106 -18.91 7.28 -5.84
C GLY A 106 -19.56 7.92 -4.60
N SER A 107 -20.65 7.37 -4.07
CA SER A 107 -21.33 7.91 -2.90
C SER A 107 -20.55 7.65 -1.61
N VAL A 108 -20.62 8.57 -0.66
CA VAL A 108 -20.07 8.40 0.69
C VAL A 108 -20.91 7.37 1.45
N LEU A 109 -20.26 6.37 2.04
CA LEU A 109 -20.92 5.34 2.82
C LEU A 109 -21.38 5.89 4.18
N PRO A 110 -22.59 5.50 4.65
CA PRO A 110 -23.02 5.80 6.00
C PRO A 110 -22.13 5.10 7.05
N PRO A 111 -22.18 5.50 8.34
CA PRO A 111 -21.37 4.89 9.42
C PRO A 111 -21.48 3.36 9.52
N GLU A 112 -22.69 2.82 9.31
CA GLU A 112 -22.94 1.37 9.30
C GLU A 112 -22.86 0.74 7.89
N GLY A 113 -22.56 1.55 6.88
CA GLY A 113 -22.44 1.11 5.50
C GLY A 113 -21.20 0.23 5.28
N TYR A 114 -21.33 -0.72 4.36
CA TYR A 114 -20.26 -1.62 3.94
C TYR A 114 -20.31 -1.89 2.44
N LEU A 115 -19.19 -2.38 1.88
CA LEU A 115 -19.18 -2.90 0.52
C LEU A 115 -19.59 -4.36 0.51
N ILE A 116 -20.34 -4.72 -0.52
CA ILE A 116 -20.77 -6.08 -0.79
C ILE A 116 -19.86 -6.61 -1.90
N ALA A 117 -19.18 -7.70 -1.61
CA ALA A 117 -18.22 -8.32 -2.52
C ALA A 117 -18.46 -9.83 -2.64
N ARG A 118 -18.02 -10.40 -3.75
CA ARG A 118 -17.89 -11.84 -3.95
C ARG A 118 -16.42 -12.23 -3.80
N PHE A 119 -16.20 -13.26 -2.99
CA PHE A 119 -14.90 -13.78 -2.63
C PHE A 119 -14.71 -15.14 -3.31
N PHE A 120 -13.77 -15.20 -4.24
CA PHE A 120 -13.49 -16.39 -5.03
C PHE A 120 -12.24 -17.07 -4.48
N THR A 121 -12.39 -18.33 -4.15
CA THR A 121 -11.31 -19.20 -3.69
C THR A 121 -11.22 -20.42 -4.59
N ARG A 122 -10.04 -20.67 -5.16
CA ARG A 122 -9.83 -21.83 -6.03
C ARG A 122 -9.00 -22.89 -5.31
N LYS A 123 -9.47 -24.14 -5.32
CA LYS A 123 -8.73 -25.28 -4.75
C LYS A 123 -7.36 -25.38 -5.44
N GLY A 124 -6.28 -25.42 -4.65
CA GLY A 124 -4.90 -25.49 -5.13
C GLY A 124 -4.21 -24.16 -5.48
N LYS A 125 -4.91 -23.00 -5.44
CA LYS A 125 -4.26 -21.68 -5.63
C LYS A 125 -4.18 -20.89 -4.32
N LYS A 126 -3.01 -20.31 -4.04
CA LYS A 126 -2.79 -19.42 -2.89
C LYS A 126 -3.48 -18.06 -3.04
N ARG A 127 -3.67 -17.58 -4.27
CA ARG A 127 -4.28 -16.27 -4.54
C ARG A 127 -5.80 -16.35 -4.47
N LYS A 128 -6.37 -15.48 -3.64
CA LYS A 128 -7.81 -15.29 -3.47
C LYS A 128 -8.20 -14.01 -4.21
N HIS A 129 -9.34 -14.03 -4.89
CA HIS A 129 -9.81 -12.89 -5.67
C HIS A 129 -11.07 -12.34 -5.03
N VAL A 130 -11.13 -11.02 -4.93
CA VAL A 130 -12.30 -10.30 -4.41
C VAL A 130 -12.84 -9.44 -5.52
N HIS A 131 -14.13 -9.57 -5.80
CA HIS A 131 -14.84 -8.72 -6.74
C HIS A 131 -15.86 -7.88 -5.99
N VAL A 132 -15.69 -6.56 -6.00
CA VAL A 132 -16.62 -5.63 -5.34
C VAL A 132 -17.83 -5.42 -6.25
N LEU A 133 -19.03 -5.68 -5.72
CA LEU A 133 -20.28 -5.52 -6.46
C LEU A 133 -20.91 -4.14 -6.26
N GLY A 134 -20.74 -3.55 -5.07
CA GLY A 134 -21.36 -2.28 -4.72
C GLY A 134 -21.36 -2.03 -3.21
N CYS A 135 -22.05 -0.99 -2.76
CA CYS A 135 -22.31 -0.69 -1.35
C CYS A 135 -23.77 -0.99 -0.96
N THR A 136 -24.08 -0.80 0.33
CA THR A 136 -25.44 -0.90 0.87
C THR A 136 -26.44 0.03 0.19
N GLU A 137 -26.00 1.16 -0.37
CA GLU A 137 -26.89 2.13 -1.03
C GLU A 137 -27.18 1.73 -2.48
N CYS A 138 -26.14 1.57 -3.30
CA CYS A 138 -26.28 1.31 -4.73
C CYS A 138 -26.81 -0.10 -5.06
N ARG A 139 -26.78 -1.03 -4.10
CA ARG A 139 -27.34 -2.37 -4.26
C ARG A 139 -28.80 -2.48 -3.81
N LYS A 140 -29.28 -1.54 -2.96
CA LYS A 140 -30.71 -1.40 -2.64
C LYS A 140 -31.46 -0.71 -3.77
N LYS A 141 -30.86 0.32 -4.37
CA LYS A 141 -31.34 0.99 -5.58
C LYS A 141 -30.22 0.94 -6.62
N PRO A 142 -30.34 0.10 -7.66
CA PRO A 142 -29.36 0.09 -8.76
C PRO A 142 -29.18 1.51 -9.27
N PRO A 143 -27.94 2.04 -9.38
CA PRO A 143 -27.74 3.33 -9.98
C PRO A 143 -28.25 3.25 -11.42
N LEU A 144 -29.14 4.18 -11.79
CA LEU A 144 -29.52 4.37 -13.20
C LEU A 144 -28.21 4.60 -13.96
N ARG A 145 -27.85 3.67 -14.86
CA ARG A 145 -26.57 3.72 -15.57
C ARG A 145 -26.40 5.11 -16.19
N GLY A 146 -25.33 5.83 -15.84
CA GLY A 146 -24.94 7.08 -16.50
C GLY A 146 -25.08 8.39 -15.71
N ARG A 147 -25.46 8.39 -14.42
CA ARG A 147 -25.41 9.63 -13.61
C ARG A 147 -24.08 9.73 -12.84
N PRO A 148 -23.21 10.73 -13.11
CA PRO A 148 -22.06 11.00 -12.27
C PRO A 148 -22.52 11.48 -10.88
N PRO A 149 -21.69 11.31 -9.82
CA PRO A 149 -22.03 11.83 -8.50
C PRO A 149 -22.19 13.36 -8.57
N SER A 150 -23.36 13.85 -8.14
CA SER A 150 -23.67 15.28 -7.94
C SER A 150 -23.02 15.81 -6.66
#